data_AF-A0A2V3TS59-F1
#
_entry.id   AF-A0A2V3TS59-F1
#
_cell.length_a   1.000
_cell.length_b   1.000
_cell.length_c   1.000
_cell.angle_alpha   90.00
_cell.angle_beta   90.00
_cell.angle_gamma   90.00
#
_symmetry.space_group_name_H-M   'P 1'
#
loop_
_entity.id
_entity.type
_entity.pdbx_description
1 polymer ?
#
loop_
_entity_poly.entity_id
_entity_poly.type
_entity_poly.pdbx_seq_one_letter_code
_entity_poly.pdbx_strand_id
1 'polypeptide(L)'
;MVRTIADAFRVLRSKLEITDLQEQTVASRQQAIREVLERDFLIKDTFLTGSYRRSTMIRPLKEADVDIFIVLDVKYYREDGKKALLESCRLAVNYEIRLSTISVG
;
A
#
# COMPACT_ATOMS: atom_id res chain seq x y z
N MET A 1 -16.97 -6.92 36.13
CA MET A 1 -15.51 -6.80 36.30
C MET A 1 -15.14 -5.33 36.13
N VAL A 2 -14.67 -4.67 37.20
CA VAL A 2 -14.20 -3.28 37.12
C VAL A 2 -12.94 -3.26 36.26
N ARG A 3 -12.92 -2.44 35.20
CA ARG A 3 -11.73 -2.24 34.37
C ARG A 3 -10.87 -1.16 35.01
N THR A 4 -9.59 -1.44 35.22
CA THR A 4 -8.64 -0.38 35.58
C THR A 4 -8.40 0.53 34.38
N ILE A 5 -7.88 1.74 34.62
CA ILE A 5 -7.46 2.64 33.54
C ILE A 5 -6.41 1.94 32.66
N ALA A 6 -5.48 1.19 33.27
CA ALA A 6 -4.46 0.43 32.55
C ALA A 6 -5.08 -0.64 31.62
N ASP A 7 -6.09 -1.38 32.08
CA ASP A 7 -6.78 -2.37 31.25
C ASP A 7 -7.49 -1.72 30.06
N ALA A 8 -8.10 -0.54 30.27
CA ALA A 8 -8.76 0.21 29.21
C ALA A 8 -7.75 0.64 28.13
N PHE A 9 -6.58 1.17 28.51
CA PHE A 9 -5.53 1.54 27.56
C PHE A 9 -4.91 0.33 26.86
N ARG A 10 -4.78 -0.83 27.53
CA ARG A 10 -4.32 -2.07 26.88
C ARG A 10 -5.27 -2.52 25.77
N VAL A 11 -6.58 -2.48 26.03
CA VAL A 11 -7.61 -2.81 25.04
C VAL A 11 -7.66 -1.78 23.91
N LEU A 12 -7.49 -0.50 24.21
CA LEU A 12 -7.42 0.54 23.18
C LEU A 12 -6.22 0.31 22.25
N ARG A 13 -5.05 0.06 22.82
CA ARG A 13 -3.82 -0.24 22.07
C ARG A 13 -4.01 -1.44 21.13
N SER A 14 -4.55 -2.56 21.63
CA SER A 14 -4.77 -3.75 20.80
C SER A 14 -5.77 -3.53 19.66
N LYS A 15 -6.69 -2.57 19.82
CA LYS A 15 -7.64 -2.19 18.75
C LYS A 15 -6.99 -1.31 17.69
N LEU A 16 -5.96 -0.54 18.03
CA LEU A 16 -5.25 0.35 17.11
C LEU A 16 -4.12 -0.38 16.35
N GLU A 17 -3.51 -1.40 16.96
CA GLU A 17 -2.47 -2.23 16.33
C GLU A 17 -2.99 -2.97 15.11
N ILE A 18 -2.13 -3.13 14.11
CA ILE A 18 -2.40 -3.92 12.90
C ILE A 18 -2.37 -5.40 13.28
N THR A 19 -3.28 -6.19 12.72
CA THR A 19 -3.26 -7.66 12.87
C THR A 19 -2.43 -8.33 11.80
N ASP A 20 -1.95 -9.54 12.07
CA ASP A 20 -1.26 -10.41 11.09
C ASP A 20 -2.05 -10.57 9.77
N LEU A 21 -3.37 -10.71 9.85
CA LEU A 21 -4.23 -10.77 8.66
C LEU A 21 -4.19 -9.48 7.83
N GLN A 22 -4.12 -8.33 8.50
CA GLN A 22 -3.99 -7.03 7.85
C GLN A 22 -2.60 -6.88 7.23
N GLU A 23 -1.53 -7.34 7.89
CA GLU A 23 -0.18 -7.37 7.32
C GLU A 23 -0.10 -8.23 6.06
N GLN A 24 -0.69 -9.43 6.08
CA GLN A 24 -0.78 -10.30 4.90
C GLN A 24 -1.56 -9.63 3.76
N THR A 25 -2.67 -8.96 4.10
CA THR A 25 -3.46 -8.22 3.10
C THR A 25 -2.63 -7.10 2.46
N VAL A 26 -1.85 -6.37 3.25
CA VAL A 26 -0.97 -5.30 2.76
C VAL A 26 0.12 -5.87 1.86
N ALA A 27 0.79 -6.95 2.28
CA ALA A 27 1.81 -7.62 1.48
C ALA A 27 1.26 -8.10 0.13
N SER A 28 0.11 -8.77 0.12
CA SER A 28 -0.53 -9.23 -1.12
C SER A 28 -0.91 -8.07 -2.05
N ARG A 29 -1.41 -6.96 -1.52
CA ARG A 29 -1.73 -5.76 -2.33
C ARG A 29 -0.49 -5.10 -2.90
N GLN A 30 0.60 -5.03 -2.14
CA GLN A 30 1.86 -4.48 -2.61
C GLN A 30 2.44 -5.35 -3.74
N GLN A 31 2.38 -6.67 -3.60
CA GLN A 31 2.78 -7.62 -4.64
C GLN A 31 1.93 -7.46 -5.91
N ALA A 32 0.60 -7.36 -5.78
CA ALA A 32 -0.29 -7.15 -6.92
C ALA A 32 0.00 -5.83 -7.67
N ILE A 33 0.24 -4.73 -6.95
CA ILE A 33 0.60 -3.44 -7.56
C ILE A 33 1.94 -3.56 -8.30
N ARG A 34 2.91 -4.27 -7.73
CA ARG A 34 4.20 -4.54 -8.40
C ARG A 34 3.98 -5.26 -9.73
N GLU A 35 3.24 -6.37 -9.71
CA GLU A 35 2.98 -7.19 -10.90
C GLU A 35 2.28 -6.43 -12.02
N VAL A 36 1.34 -5.54 -11.68
CA VAL A 36 0.67 -4.67 -12.67
C VAL A 36 1.66 -3.75 -13.36
N LEU A 37 2.52 -3.09 -12.58
CA LEU A 37 3.48 -2.13 -13.12
C LEU A 37 4.64 -2.80 -13.85
N GLU A 38 5.02 -4.03 -13.49
CA GLU A 38 6.08 -4.79 -14.18
C GLU A 38 5.74 -5.11 -15.65
N ARG A 39 4.46 -5.03 -16.04
CA ARG A 39 4.03 -5.20 -17.44
C ARG A 39 4.52 -4.08 -18.35
N ASP A 40 4.59 -2.86 -17.82
CA ASP A 40 4.93 -1.65 -18.58
C ASP A 40 6.31 -1.07 -18.20
N PHE A 41 6.81 -1.39 -17.00
CA PHE A 41 8.01 -0.80 -16.43
C PHE A 41 9.03 -1.84 -15.96
N LEU A 42 10.31 -1.53 -16.19
CA LEU A 42 11.41 -2.23 -15.54
C LEU A 42 11.53 -1.72 -14.09
N ILE A 43 11.02 -2.51 -13.14
CA ILE A 43 11.10 -2.26 -11.70
C ILE A 43 12.36 -2.94 -11.13
N LYS A 44 13.15 -2.19 -10.37
CA LYS A 44 14.32 -2.70 -9.64
C LYS A 44 13.96 -3.23 -8.28
N ASP A 45 13.10 -2.52 -7.55
CA ASP A 45 12.72 -2.87 -6.19
C ASP A 45 11.36 -2.26 -5.82
N THR A 46 10.70 -2.86 -4.84
CA THR A 46 9.47 -2.33 -4.23
C THR A 46 9.45 -2.63 -2.74
N PHE A 47 9.07 -1.65 -1.93
CA PHE A 47 8.99 -1.85 -0.48
C PHE A 47 7.93 -0.98 0.17
N LEU A 48 7.37 -1.50 1.27
CA LEU A 48 6.45 -0.76 2.13
C LEU A 48 7.22 0.27 2.96
N THR A 49 6.67 1.48 3.05
CA THR A 49 7.31 2.59 3.76
C THR A 49 6.27 3.34 4.61
N GLY A 50 6.59 4.58 4.99
CA GLY A 50 5.62 5.45 5.63
C GLY A 50 5.26 5.05 7.06
N SER A 51 4.05 5.41 7.47
CA SER A 51 3.50 5.14 8.80
C SER A 51 3.36 3.62 9.08
N TYR A 52 3.08 2.82 8.05
CA TYR A 52 3.03 1.36 8.14
C TYR A 52 4.37 0.80 8.62
N ARG A 53 5.47 1.10 7.91
CA ARG A 53 6.81 0.60 8.23
C ARG A 53 7.32 1.07 9.61
N ARG A 54 6.86 2.23 10.09
CA ARG A 54 7.24 2.77 11.41
C ARG A 54 6.37 2.26 12.56
N SER A 55 5.38 1.38 12.29
CA SER A 55 4.41 0.92 13.29
C SER A 55 3.64 2.06 13.97
N THR A 56 3.47 3.19 13.26
CA THR A 56 2.71 4.36 13.73
C THR A 56 1.37 4.50 13.01
N MET A 57 1.06 3.63 12.04
CA MET A 57 -0.24 3.58 11.40
C MET A 57 -1.27 2.99 12.36
N ILE A 58 -2.44 3.62 12.45
CA ILE A 58 -3.55 3.19 13.30
C ILE A 58 -4.72 2.72 12.44
N ARG A 59 -5.53 1.80 12.99
CA ARG A 59 -6.75 1.29 12.35
C ARG A 59 -7.82 2.37 12.07
N PRO A 60 -8.75 2.09 11.13
CA PRO A 60 -8.89 0.86 10.33
C PRO A 60 -8.10 0.88 9.01
N LEU A 61 -7.52 -0.27 8.61
CA LEU A 61 -6.72 -0.40 7.39
C LEU A 61 -7.47 0.01 6.10
N LYS A 62 -8.80 -0.15 6.07
CA LYS A 62 -9.62 0.21 4.91
C LYS A 62 -9.60 1.71 4.60
N GLU A 63 -9.39 2.53 5.62
CA GLU A 63 -9.34 4.00 5.53
C GLU A 63 -7.90 4.52 5.64
N ALA A 64 -6.92 3.62 5.80
CA ALA A 64 -5.54 3.98 5.98
C ALA A 64 -4.78 3.95 4.64
N ASP A 65 -3.97 4.97 4.42
CA ASP A 65 -3.06 5.02 3.29
C ASP A 65 -1.78 4.25 3.61
N VAL A 66 -1.50 3.21 2.82
CA VAL A 66 -0.25 2.45 2.90
C VAL A 66 0.68 2.90 1.78
N ASP A 67 1.82 3.44 2.18
CA ASP A 67 2.84 3.90 1.24
C ASP A 67 3.65 2.73 0.68
N ILE A 68 3.68 2.62 -0.65
CA ILE A 68 4.56 1.71 -1.39
C ILE A 68 5.55 2.56 -2.17
N PHE A 69 6.84 2.28 -1.99
CA PHE A 69 7.88 2.83 -2.85
C PHE A 69 8.16 1.86 -4.00
N ILE A 70 8.17 2.39 -5.23
CA ILE A 70 8.51 1.65 -6.44
C ILE A 70 9.77 2.26 -7.04
N VAL A 71 10.84 1.47 -7.07
CA VAL A 71 12.13 1.88 -7.63
C VAL A 71 12.17 1.45 -9.08
N LEU A 72 12.01 2.43 -9.98
CA LEU A 72 12.08 2.21 -11.43
C LEU A 72 13.53 2.28 -11.92
N ASP A 73 13.80 1.63 -13.06
CA ASP A 73 15.09 1.79 -13.75
C ASP A 73 15.34 3.26 -14.14
N VAL A 74 16.60 3.71 -14.02
CA VAL A 74 17.01 5.10 -14.29
C VAL A 74 16.66 5.57 -15.70
N LYS A 75 16.49 4.66 -16.67
CA LYS A 75 16.07 5.00 -18.04
C LYS A 75 14.74 5.76 -18.12
N TYR A 76 13.88 5.63 -17.10
CA TYR A 76 12.60 6.34 -17.02
C TYR A 76 12.72 7.74 -16.41
N TYR A 77 13.87 8.10 -15.85
CA TYR A 77 14.10 9.42 -15.29
C TYR A 77 14.21 10.48 -16.39
N ARG A 78 13.48 11.57 -16.20
CA ARG A 78 13.55 12.79 -17.00
C ARG A 78 13.35 13.98 -16.07
N GLU A 79 14.16 15.03 -16.21
CA GLU A 79 14.13 16.19 -15.31
C GLU A 79 12.75 16.88 -15.30
N ASP A 80 12.14 17.00 -16.48
CA ASP A 80 10.82 17.60 -16.74
C ASP A 80 9.68 16.58 -16.91
N GLY A 81 9.99 15.27 -16.93
CA GLY A 81 9.03 14.20 -17.24
C GLY A 81 8.28 13.61 -16.04
N LYS A 82 8.45 14.15 -14.83
CA LYS A 82 7.87 13.59 -13.58
C LYS A 82 6.35 13.41 -13.67
N LYS A 83 5.64 14.38 -14.24
CA LYS A 83 4.18 14.33 -14.40
C LYS A 83 3.75 13.23 -15.36
N ALA A 84 4.46 13.08 -16.48
CA ALA A 84 4.16 12.05 -17.48
C ALA A 84 4.38 10.66 -16.90
N LEU A 85 5.49 10.46 -16.16
CA LEU A 85 5.78 9.19 -15.49
C LEU A 85 4.70 8.83 -14.47
N LEU A 86 4.30 9.77 -13.62
CA LEU A 86 3.23 9.58 -12.65
C LEU A 86 1.91 9.21 -13.34
N GLU A 87 1.59 9.89 -14.45
CA GLU A 87 0.38 9.61 -15.22
C GLU A 87 0.39 8.23 -15.86
N SER A 88 1.53 7.78 -16.40
CA SER A 88 1.66 6.43 -16.94
C SER A 88 1.47 5.35 -15.86
N CYS A 89 2.05 5.51 -14.68
CA CYS A 89 1.81 4.61 -13.55
C CYS A 89 0.33 4.61 -13.12
N ARG A 90 -0.30 5.80 -13.07
CA ARG A 90 -1.72 5.95 -12.73
C ARG A 90 -2.62 5.21 -13.72
N LEU A 91 -2.32 5.28 -15.01
CA LEU A 91 -3.09 4.62 -16.07
C LEU A 91 -2.98 3.09 -15.98
N ALA A 92 -1.77 2.56 -15.80
CA ALA A 92 -1.54 1.12 -15.67
C ALA A 92 -2.34 0.51 -14.50
N VAL A 93 -2.29 1.14 -13.33
CA VAL A 93 -3.02 0.67 -12.13
C VAL A 93 -4.54 0.78 -12.31
N ASN A 94 -5.04 1.90 -12.85
CA ASN A 94 -6.48 2.09 -13.05
C ASN A 94 -7.07 1.13 -14.09
N TYR A 95 -6.28 0.74 -15.08
CA TYR A 95 -6.69 -0.25 -16.07
C TYR A 95 -6.96 -1.61 -15.41
N GLU A 96 -6.03 -2.08 -14.56
CA GLU A 96 -6.20 -3.35 -13.84
C GLU A 96 -7.40 -3.30 -12.87
N ILE A 97 -7.55 -2.23 -12.10
CA ILE A 97 -8.68 -2.07 -11.18
C ILE A 97 -10.00 -2.19 -11.95
N ARG A 98 -10.10 -1.57 -13.12
CA ARG A 98 -11.31 -1.63 -13.95
C ARG A 98 -11.58 -3.05 -14.47
N LEU A 99 -10.57 -3.78 -14.93
CA LEU A 99 -10.71 -5.18 -15.34
C LEU A 99 -11.20 -6.08 -14.20
N SER A 100 -10.61 -5.92 -13.02
CA SER A 100 -11.02 -6.68 -11.83
C SER A 100 -12.46 -6.39 -11.39
N THR A 101 -12.99 -5.19 -11.70
CA THR A 101 -14.38 -4.82 -11.38
C THR A 101 -15.37 -5.43 -12.38
N ILE A 102 -14.99 -5.54 -13.65
CA ILE A 102 -15.84 -6.10 -14.72
C ILE A 102 -15.90 -7.63 -14.64
N SER A 103 -14.82 -8.30 -14.24
CA SER A 103 -14.75 -9.77 -14.20
C SER A 103 -15.55 -10.42 -13.05
N VAL A 104 -16.14 -9.62 -12.16
CA VAL A 104 -16.93 -10.08 -11.00
C VAL A 104 -18.44 -9.79 -11.19
N GLY A 105 -18.83 -9.28 -12.37
CA GLY A 105 -20.22 -9.00 -12.75
C GLY A 105 -20.87 -10.11 -13.56
#